data_AF-A0AAE1XDF7-F1
#
_entry.id   AF-A0AAE1XDF7-F1
#
_cell.length_a   1.000
_cell.length_b   1.000
_cell.length_c   1.000
_cell.angle_alpha   90.00
_cell.angle_beta   90.00
_cell.angle_gamma   90.00
#
_symmetry.space_group_name_H-M   'P 1'
#
loop_
_entity.id
_entity.type
_entity.pdbx_description
1 polymer ?
#
loop_
_entity_poly.entity_id
_entity_poly.type
_entity_poly.pdbx_seq_one_letter_code
_entity_poly.pdbx_strand_id
1 'polypeptide(L)'
;MADELPMNFCTPAIAEYHGTTDPQEHLSLFENATLLHSYIDSRKLQKTELSLFAVQQKENESLKEYLQRFNVAALEVPSATQLVKASAFFEGYLDGDFFKSFAKKPVFKFYALLARATKYINMTDAQTTKKESRGEKRMETKEEAPYKNPQTDFQNRKLPSRG
;
A
#
# COMPACT_ATOMS: atom_id res chain seq x y z
N MET A 1 -15.51 -27.86 -30.29
CA MET A 1 -15.73 -26.45 -29.89
C MET A 1 -14.41 -25.75 -30.19
N ALA A 2 -14.41 -24.72 -31.04
CA ALA A 2 -13.21 -23.93 -31.27
C ALA A 2 -13.12 -22.89 -30.15
N ASP A 3 -11.97 -22.77 -29.50
CA ASP A 3 -11.75 -21.78 -28.46
C ASP A 3 -11.78 -20.38 -29.08
N GLU A 4 -12.66 -19.51 -28.57
CA GLU A 4 -12.76 -18.13 -29.03
C GLU A 4 -11.48 -17.35 -28.68
N LEU A 5 -10.97 -16.60 -29.65
CA LEU A 5 -9.79 -15.77 -29.46
C LEU A 5 -10.09 -14.60 -28.50
N PRO A 6 -9.14 -14.20 -27.64
CA PRO A 6 -9.34 -13.10 -26.70
C PRO A 6 -9.59 -11.76 -27.42
N MET A 7 -10.39 -10.88 -26.81
CA MET A 7 -10.88 -9.61 -27.38
C MET A 7 -9.80 -8.64 -27.89
N ASN A 8 -8.56 -8.80 -27.46
CA ASN A 8 -7.41 -7.97 -27.81
C ASN A 8 -6.37 -8.73 -28.65
N PHE A 9 -6.71 -9.90 -29.19
CA PHE A 9 -5.84 -10.64 -30.09
C PHE A 9 -5.66 -9.86 -31.40
N CYS A 10 -4.44 -9.40 -31.64
CA CYS A 10 -4.04 -8.86 -32.94
C CYS A 10 -3.35 -9.95 -33.74
N THR A 11 -3.90 -10.31 -34.90
CA THR A 11 -3.22 -11.17 -35.86
C THR A 11 -1.96 -10.47 -36.39
N PRO A 12 -0.80 -11.15 -36.40
CA PRO A 12 0.39 -10.59 -37.04
C PRO A 12 0.13 -10.40 -38.54
N ALA A 13 0.60 -9.29 -39.09
CA ALA A 13 0.42 -8.93 -40.51
C ALA A 13 1.40 -9.70 -41.41
N ILE A 14 1.37 -11.03 -41.36
CA ILE A 14 2.17 -11.92 -42.19
C ILE A 14 1.22 -12.62 -43.14
N ALA A 15 1.61 -12.75 -44.42
CA ALA A 15 0.84 -13.54 -45.38
C ALA A 15 0.73 -15.00 -44.93
N GLU A 16 -0.43 -15.61 -45.18
CA GLU A 16 -0.62 -17.03 -44.94
C GLU A 16 0.35 -17.85 -45.81
N TYR A 17 0.89 -18.94 -45.24
CA TYR A 17 1.80 -19.79 -45.98
C TYR A 17 1.03 -20.63 -46.99
N HIS A 18 1.12 -20.28 -48.27
CA HIS A 18 0.41 -20.98 -49.35
C HIS A 18 1.15 -22.20 -49.91
N GLY A 19 2.30 -22.58 -49.35
CA GLY A 19 3.07 -23.76 -49.75
C GLY A 19 3.93 -23.60 -51.02
N THR A 20 3.88 -22.43 -51.66
CA THR A 20 4.61 -22.12 -52.90
C THR A 20 5.77 -21.15 -52.70
N THR A 21 5.74 -20.39 -51.61
CA THR A 21 6.83 -19.48 -51.17
C THR A 21 7.90 -20.26 -50.41
N ASP A 22 9.11 -19.72 -50.29
CA ASP A 22 10.18 -20.36 -49.53
C ASP A 22 9.76 -20.54 -48.05
N PRO A 23 9.72 -21.78 -47.53
CA PRO A 23 9.37 -22.04 -46.14
C PRO A 23 10.30 -21.32 -45.14
N GLN A 24 11.59 -21.15 -45.47
CA GLN A 24 12.55 -20.48 -44.58
C GLN A 24 12.29 -18.97 -44.51
N GLU A 25 11.94 -18.35 -45.64
CA GLU A 25 11.55 -16.95 -45.69
C GLU A 25 10.27 -16.71 -44.87
N HIS A 26 9.27 -17.58 -45.00
CA HIS A 26 8.03 -17.50 -44.23
C HIS A 26 8.26 -17.60 -42.72
N LEU A 27 9.09 -18.55 -42.29
CA LEU A 27 9.48 -18.69 -40.88
C LEU A 27 10.19 -17.44 -40.37
N SER A 28 11.14 -16.90 -41.14
CA SER A 28 11.87 -15.68 -40.74
C SER A 28 10.94 -14.47 -40.62
N LEU A 29 9.98 -14.31 -41.54
CA LEU A 29 8.97 -13.24 -41.46
C LEU A 29 8.10 -13.37 -40.20
N PHE A 30 7.71 -14.59 -39.85
CA PHE A 30 6.96 -14.86 -38.63
C PHE A 30 7.76 -14.57 -37.36
N GLU A 31 9.00 -15.04 -37.29
CA GLU A 31 9.92 -14.73 -36.18
C GLU A 31 10.11 -13.22 -36.02
N ASN A 32 10.36 -12.50 -37.11
CA ASN A 32 10.53 -11.04 -37.06
C ASN A 32 9.26 -10.32 -36.60
N ALA A 33 8.09 -10.71 -37.10
CA ALA A 33 6.83 -10.09 -36.72
C ALA A 33 6.48 -10.36 -35.25
N THR A 34 6.73 -11.57 -34.74
CA THR A 34 6.52 -11.92 -33.33
C THR A 34 7.50 -11.18 -32.39
N LEU A 35 8.77 -11.06 -32.79
CA LEU A 35 9.76 -10.26 -32.07
C LEU A 35 9.38 -8.78 -32.04
N LEU A 36 8.97 -8.20 -33.16
CA LEU A 36 8.52 -6.81 -33.22
C LEU A 36 7.27 -6.58 -32.37
N HIS A 37 6.30 -7.49 -32.42
CA HIS A 37 5.07 -7.41 -31.63
C HIS A 37 5.38 -7.43 -30.13
N SER A 38 6.18 -8.41 -29.67
CA SER A 38 6.60 -8.52 -28.27
C SER A 38 7.42 -7.30 -27.81
N TYR A 39 8.28 -6.76 -28.67
CA TYR A 39 9.02 -5.53 -28.40
C TYR A 39 8.09 -4.32 -28.25
N ILE A 40 7.15 -4.12 -29.18
CA ILE A 40 6.19 -3.01 -29.12
C ILE A 40 5.33 -3.11 -27.85
N ASP A 41 4.85 -4.30 -27.51
CA ASP A 41 4.05 -4.50 -26.30
C ASP A 41 4.86 -4.29 -25.02
N SER A 42 6.12 -4.73 -25.00
CA SER A 42 7.03 -4.41 -23.89
C SER A 42 7.22 -2.90 -23.72
N ARG A 43 7.24 -2.13 -24.81
CA ARG A 43 7.38 -0.66 -24.81
C ARG A 43 6.10 0.05 -24.38
N LYS A 44 4.92 -0.43 -24.79
CA LYS A 44 3.62 0.06 -24.28
C LYS A 44 3.50 -0.14 -22.76
N LEU A 45 4.12 -1.20 -22.23
CA LEU A 45 4.15 -1.52 -20.81
C LEU A 45 5.29 -0.82 -20.04
N GLN A 46 6.22 -0.11 -20.70
CA GLN A 46 7.28 0.59 -20.00
C GLN A 46 6.72 1.76 -19.20
N LYS A 47 6.72 1.60 -17.87
CA LYS A 47 6.35 2.64 -16.92
C LYS A 47 7.38 3.77 -16.96
N THR A 48 6.90 5.00 -17.10
CA THR A 48 7.73 6.21 -17.14
C THR A 48 7.88 6.81 -15.74
N GLU A 49 8.79 7.77 -15.57
CA GLU A 49 8.94 8.51 -14.30
C GLU A 49 7.61 9.14 -13.83
N LEU A 50 6.82 9.66 -14.76
CA LEU A 50 5.51 10.26 -14.48
C LEU A 50 4.52 9.25 -13.90
N SER A 51 4.64 7.96 -14.24
CA SER A 51 3.75 6.92 -13.70
C SER A 51 3.89 6.76 -12.18
N LEU A 52 5.02 7.16 -11.59
CA LEU A 52 5.20 7.14 -10.13
C LEU A 52 4.28 8.14 -9.42
N PHE A 53 3.98 9.28 -10.05
CA PHE A 53 3.10 10.30 -9.48
C PHE A 53 1.62 9.86 -9.48
N ALA A 54 1.27 8.85 -10.27
CA ALA A 54 -0.05 8.24 -10.24
C ALA A 54 -0.24 7.30 -9.02
N VAL A 55 0.84 6.96 -8.30
CA VAL A 55 0.77 6.12 -7.10
C VAL A 55 0.37 6.97 -5.92
N GLN A 56 -0.94 7.05 -5.67
CA GLN A 56 -1.52 7.79 -4.56
C GLN A 56 -1.82 6.85 -3.38
N GLN A 57 -1.70 7.37 -2.17
CA GLN A 57 -2.18 6.71 -0.95
C GLN A 57 -3.71 6.65 -0.99
N LYS A 58 -4.28 5.51 -0.61
CA LYS A 58 -5.75 5.37 -0.53
C LYS A 58 -6.24 5.83 0.84
N GLU A 59 -7.50 6.26 0.95
CA GLU A 59 -8.07 6.86 2.19
C GLU A 59 -7.90 6.00 3.45
N ASN A 60 -7.94 4.67 3.32
CA ASN A 60 -7.83 3.73 4.45
C ASN A 60 -6.51 2.95 4.48
N GLU A 61 -5.51 3.43 3.77
CA GLU A 61 -4.24 2.72 3.62
C GLU A 61 -3.19 3.25 4.58
N SER A 62 -2.56 2.34 5.32
CA SER A 62 -1.46 2.67 6.20
C SER A 62 -0.20 3.09 5.42
N LEU A 63 0.68 3.86 6.06
CA LEU A 63 2.01 4.19 5.50
C LEU A 63 2.78 2.93 5.07
N LYS A 64 2.64 1.82 5.80
CA LYS A 64 3.33 0.56 5.49
C LYS A 64 2.86 -0.04 4.17
N GLU A 65 1.55 -0.11 3.96
CA GLU A 65 0.94 -0.64 2.73
C GLU A 65 1.26 0.25 1.53
N TYR A 66 1.13 1.57 1.71
CA TYR A 66 1.48 2.55 0.70
C TYR A 66 2.96 2.45 0.30
N LEU A 67 3.87 2.41 1.29
CA LEU A 67 5.32 2.29 1.06
C LEU A 67 5.66 1.01 0.28
N GLN A 68 5.00 -0.10 0.58
CA GLN A 68 5.20 -1.37 -0.14
C GLN A 68 4.78 -1.23 -1.60
N ARG A 69 3.57 -0.71 -1.89
CA ARG A 69 3.12 -0.50 -3.27
C ARG A 69 4.00 0.47 -4.03
N PHE A 70 4.36 1.58 -3.40
CA PHE A 70 5.23 2.59 -4.00
C PHE A 70 6.61 2.00 -4.33
N ASN A 71 7.18 1.18 -3.45
CA ASN A 71 8.48 0.56 -3.70
C ASN A 71 8.42 -0.41 -4.90
N VAL A 72 7.34 -1.19 -5.05
CA VAL A 72 7.13 -2.03 -6.24
C VAL A 72 7.09 -1.17 -7.51
N ALA A 73 6.29 -0.10 -7.52
CA ALA A 73 6.22 0.81 -8.67
C ALA A 73 7.57 1.47 -8.98
N ALA A 74 8.33 1.86 -7.95
CA ALA A 74 9.65 2.45 -8.11
C ALA A 74 10.70 1.48 -8.69
N LEU A 75 10.55 0.17 -8.48
CA LEU A 75 11.41 -0.86 -9.08
C LEU A 75 11.09 -1.09 -10.57
N GLU A 76 9.84 -0.91 -10.97
CA GLU A 76 9.41 -1.00 -12.38
C GLU A 76 9.90 0.18 -13.23
N VAL A 77 10.34 1.28 -12.59
CA VAL A 77 10.91 2.47 -13.25
C VAL A 77 12.38 2.66 -12.83
N PRO A 78 13.32 1.83 -13.33
CA PRO A 78 14.73 1.91 -12.94
C PRO A 78 15.42 3.19 -13.42
N SER A 79 14.90 3.82 -14.48
CA SER A 79 15.39 5.11 -14.98
C SER A 79 15.12 6.28 -14.03
N ALA A 80 14.12 6.15 -13.14
CA ALA A 80 13.74 7.22 -12.24
C ALA A 80 14.84 7.56 -11.22
N THR A 81 15.23 8.83 -11.19
CA THR A 81 16.26 9.30 -10.24
C THR A 81 15.78 9.21 -8.79
N GLN A 82 16.72 9.21 -7.85
CA GLN A 82 16.41 9.21 -6.41
C GLN A 82 15.56 10.41 -6.00
N LEU A 83 15.74 11.55 -6.65
CA LEU A 83 14.95 12.75 -6.39
C LEU A 83 13.54 12.60 -6.93
N VAL A 84 13.37 12.14 -8.17
CA VAL A 84 12.06 11.88 -8.78
C VAL A 84 11.26 10.89 -7.95
N LYS A 85 11.87 9.78 -7.52
CA LYS A 85 11.21 8.80 -6.64
C LYS A 85 10.79 9.41 -5.30
N ALA A 86 11.62 10.25 -4.70
CA ALA A 86 11.27 10.94 -3.45
C ALA A 86 10.15 11.96 -3.64
N SER A 87 10.20 12.76 -4.71
CA SER A 87 9.18 13.74 -5.06
C SER A 87 7.83 13.09 -5.33
N ALA A 88 7.79 12.02 -6.13
CA ALA A 88 6.57 11.27 -6.40
C ALA A 88 6.00 10.64 -5.12
N PHE A 89 6.86 10.15 -4.21
CA PHE A 89 6.41 9.64 -2.92
C PHE A 89 5.71 10.73 -2.10
N PHE A 90 6.29 11.93 -2.03
CA PHE A 90 5.71 13.05 -1.29
C PHE A 90 4.41 13.55 -1.89
N GLU A 91 4.33 13.60 -3.22
CA GLU A 91 3.10 13.99 -3.91
C GLU A 91 1.96 12.98 -3.69
N GLY A 92 2.30 11.69 -3.66
CA GLY A 92 1.32 10.61 -3.50
C GLY A 92 0.91 10.28 -2.08
N TYR A 93 1.67 10.72 -1.07
CA TYR A 93 1.41 10.39 0.33
C TYR A 93 0.49 11.44 0.94
N LEU A 94 -0.71 11.03 1.38
CA LEU A 94 -1.78 11.96 1.74
C LEU A 94 -1.70 12.45 3.19
N ASP A 95 -1.12 11.69 4.12
CA ASP A 95 -1.30 12.08 5.53
C ASP A 95 -0.23 11.59 6.52
N GLY A 96 -0.02 12.37 7.57
CA GLY A 96 0.50 11.86 8.85
C GLY A 96 1.66 12.62 9.48
N ASP A 97 1.79 12.45 10.80
CA ASP A 97 2.90 12.93 11.64
C ASP A 97 4.29 12.58 11.10
N PHE A 98 4.38 11.56 10.25
CA PHE A 98 5.59 11.24 9.50
C PHE A 98 6.10 12.43 8.67
N PHE A 99 5.20 13.20 8.02
CA PHE A 99 5.58 14.38 7.25
C PHE A 99 6.27 15.45 8.10
N LYS A 100 5.84 15.61 9.36
CA LYS A 100 6.44 16.56 10.31
C LYS A 100 7.91 16.26 10.57
N SER A 101 8.35 15.00 10.39
CA SER A 101 9.76 14.62 10.50
C SER A 101 10.64 15.24 9.40
N PHE A 102 10.07 15.55 8.22
CA PHE A 102 10.81 16.15 7.11
C PHE A 102 11.03 17.64 7.26
N ALA A 103 10.10 18.37 7.90
CA ALA A 103 10.27 19.79 8.22
C ALA A 103 11.54 20.03 9.06
N LYS A 104 11.87 19.11 9.97
CA LYS A 104 13.08 19.19 10.81
C LYS A 104 14.35 18.78 10.06
N LYS A 105 14.25 17.80 9.17
CA LYS A 105 15.39 17.26 8.41
C LYS A 105 14.93 16.85 7.01
N PRO A 106 15.06 17.72 6.00
CA PRO A 106 14.65 17.42 4.64
C PRO A 106 15.29 16.14 4.09
N VAL A 107 14.62 15.49 3.14
CA VAL A 107 15.11 14.29 2.45
C VAL A 107 14.92 14.46 0.95
N PHE A 108 16.00 14.26 0.20
CA PHE A 108 16.03 14.38 -1.26
C PHE A 108 16.45 13.08 -1.96
N LYS A 109 16.80 12.04 -1.18
CA LYS A 109 17.25 10.74 -1.69
C LYS A 109 16.28 9.67 -1.27
N PHE A 110 15.78 8.89 -2.23
CA PHE A 110 14.76 7.88 -2.00
C PHE A 110 15.18 6.81 -0.97
N TYR A 111 16.42 6.31 -0.99
CA TYR A 111 16.87 5.35 0.04
C TYR A 111 16.83 5.91 1.47
N ALA A 112 17.12 7.21 1.64
CA ALA A 112 17.07 7.87 2.95
C ALA A 112 15.63 8.08 3.41
N LEU A 113 14.69 8.26 2.46
CA LEU A 113 13.26 8.30 2.71
C LEU A 113 12.77 6.94 3.20
N LEU A 114 13.10 5.87 2.48
CA LEU A 114 12.77 4.49 2.85
C LEU A 114 13.23 4.16 4.27
N ALA A 115 14.51 4.41 4.58
CA ALA A 115 15.06 4.14 5.91
C ALA A 115 14.30 4.88 7.02
N ARG A 116 13.86 6.12 6.77
CA ARG A 116 13.11 6.90 7.74
C ARG A 116 11.67 6.41 7.88
N ALA A 117 11.02 6.07 6.77
CA ALA A 117 9.67 5.53 6.77
C ALA A 117 9.62 4.20 7.54
N THR A 118 10.56 3.29 7.28
CA THR A 118 10.68 2.03 8.02
C THR A 118 10.89 2.27 9.52
N LYS A 119 11.75 3.22 9.90
CA LYS A 119 11.95 3.56 11.32
C LYS A 119 10.67 4.07 11.97
N TYR A 120 9.91 4.89 11.26
CA TYR A 120 8.64 5.44 11.74
C TYR A 120 7.60 4.33 11.91
N ILE A 121 7.43 3.46 10.91
CA ILE A 121 6.53 2.29 10.95
C ILE A 121 6.86 1.39 12.15
N ASN A 122 8.13 1.06 12.36
CA ASN A 122 8.54 0.22 13.49
C ASN A 122 8.23 0.89 14.84
N MET A 123 8.38 2.22 14.93
CA MET A 123 8.04 2.97 16.13
C MET A 123 6.53 2.98 16.39
N THR A 124 5.70 3.15 15.36
CA THR A 124 4.24 3.12 15.50
C THR A 124 3.71 1.74 15.85
N ASP A 125 4.24 0.69 15.22
CA ASP A 125 3.89 -0.71 15.50
C ASP A 125 4.28 -1.11 16.94
N ALA A 126 5.41 -0.60 17.46
CA ALA A 126 5.80 -0.82 18.85
C ALA A 126 4.92 -0.07 19.87
N GLN A 127 4.23 1.00 19.45
CA GLN A 127 3.31 1.73 20.32
C GLN A 127 1.92 1.11 20.36
N THR A 128 1.44 0.56 19.23
CA THR A 128 0.14 -0.14 19.16
C THR A 128 0.14 -1.39 20.03
N THR A 129 1.17 -2.25 19.90
CA THR A 129 1.34 -3.46 20.72
C THR A 129 1.40 -3.20 22.22
N LYS A 130 2.03 -2.09 22.64
CA LYS A 130 2.05 -1.65 24.05
C LYS A 130 0.69 -1.16 24.56
N LYS A 131 -0.14 -0.59 23.68
CA LYS A 131 -1.50 -0.13 24.04
C LYS A 131 -2.46 -1.32 24.12
N GLU A 132 -2.37 -2.27 23.20
CA GLU A 132 -3.17 -3.51 23.19
C GLU A 132 -2.93 -4.32 24.47
N SER A 133 -1.67 -4.59 24.81
CA SER A 133 -1.30 -5.30 26.05
C SER A 133 -1.71 -4.58 27.34
N ARG A 134 -1.88 -3.25 27.31
CA ARG A 134 -2.44 -2.47 28.44
C ARG A 134 -3.97 -2.47 28.44
N GLY A 135 -4.61 -2.57 27.28
CA GLY A 135 -6.05 -2.68 27.11
C GLY A 135 -6.57 -4.04 27.58
N GLU A 136 -5.89 -5.12 27.20
CA GLU A 136 -6.20 -6.49 27.63
C GLU A 136 -6.12 -6.64 29.15
N LYS A 137 -5.04 -6.14 29.79
CA LYS A 137 -4.92 -6.13 31.26
C LYS A 137 -6.03 -5.35 31.97
N ARG A 138 -6.60 -4.32 31.33
CA ARG A 138 -7.70 -3.52 31.91
C ARG A 138 -9.06 -4.19 31.79
N MET A 139 -9.24 -5.13 30.85
CA MET A 139 -10.46 -5.92 30.73
C MET A 139 -10.45 -7.12 31.69
N GLU A 140 -9.31 -7.77 31.90
CA GLU A 140 -9.16 -8.88 32.88
C GLU A 140 -9.35 -8.46 34.35
N THR A 141 -9.15 -7.19 34.71
CA THR A 141 -9.29 -6.75 36.12
C THR A 141 -10.70 -6.28 36.50
N LYS A 142 -11.69 -6.36 35.61
CA LYS A 142 -13.06 -5.82 35.85
C LYS A 142 -14.13 -6.86 36.13
N GLU A 143 -13.80 -8.14 36.20
CA GLU A 143 -14.75 -9.22 36.44
C GLU A 143 -14.49 -9.89 37.79
N GLU A 144 -14.55 -9.13 38.90
CA GLU A 144 -14.84 -9.66 40.25
C GLU A 144 -14.97 -8.53 41.29
N ALA A 145 -16.18 -8.00 41.45
CA ALA A 145 -16.60 -7.36 42.69
C ALA A 145 -18.14 -7.42 42.81
N PRO A 146 -18.71 -8.14 43.80
CA PRO A 146 -20.14 -8.15 44.03
C PRO A 146 -20.57 -6.78 44.60
N TYR A 147 -21.44 -6.07 43.89
CA TYR A 147 -22.08 -4.84 44.37
C TYR A 147 -22.89 -5.13 45.65
N LYS A 148 -22.50 -4.54 46.79
CA LYS A 148 -23.36 -4.42 47.98
C LYS A 148 -24.06 -3.05 47.95
N ASN A 149 -25.38 -3.07 47.98
CA ASN A 149 -26.26 -1.91 47.96
C ASN A 149 -26.44 -1.33 49.39
N PRO A 150 -26.13 -0.04 49.67
CA PRO A 150 -26.38 0.56 50.98
C PRO A 150 -27.48 1.63 50.90
N GLN A 151 -28.73 1.21 51.07
CA GLN A 151 -29.89 2.04 51.44
C GLN A 151 -30.90 1.04 52.00
N THR A 152 -31.14 0.99 53.31
CA THR A 152 -32.03 1.91 54.04
C THR A 152 -31.76 1.83 55.55
N ASP A 153 -31.47 2.94 56.23
CA ASP A 153 -32.07 3.19 57.55
C ASP A 153 -31.90 4.66 57.96
N PHE A 154 -32.87 5.50 57.60
CA PHE A 154 -32.96 6.89 58.04
C PHE A 154 -34.36 7.20 58.56
N GLN A 155 -34.95 6.33 59.39
CA GLN A 155 -36.11 6.72 60.18
C GLN A 155 -36.12 6.01 61.53
N ASN A 156 -35.43 6.57 62.52
CA ASN A 156 -35.91 6.61 63.91
C ASN A 156 -35.01 7.51 64.79
N ARG A 157 -35.25 8.82 64.75
CA ARG A 157 -34.91 9.72 65.87
C ARG A 157 -36.21 10.15 66.55
N LYS A 158 -36.58 9.47 67.64
CA LYS A 158 -37.51 10.02 68.64
C LYS A 158 -36.73 11.02 69.50
N LEU A 159 -37.20 12.27 69.54
CA LEU A 159 -36.76 13.30 70.49
C LEU A 159 -37.38 13.01 71.87
N PRO A 160 -36.68 13.20 72.99
CA PRO A 160 -37.29 13.12 74.31
C PRO A 160 -38.02 14.43 74.65
N SER A 161 -39.27 14.30 75.11
CA SER A 161 -40.07 15.39 75.68
C SER A 161 -39.49 15.86 77.02
N ARG A 162 -39.51 17.17 77.23
CA ARG A 162 -39.29 17.84 78.52
C ARG A 162 -40.35 17.43 79.53
N GLY A 163 -39.92 17.12 80.75
CA GLY A 163 -40.70 16.99 81.98
C GLY A 163 -39.75 17.01 83.15
#